data_AF-A0A3R7M0P7-F1
#
_entry.id   AF-A0A3R7M0P7-F1
#
_cell.length_a   1.000
_cell.length_b   1.000
_cell.length_c   1.000
_cell.angle_alpha   90.00
_cell.angle_beta   90.00
_cell.angle_gamma   90.00
#
_symmetry.space_group_name_H-M   'P 1'
#
loop_
_entity.id
_entity.type
_entity.pdbx_description
1 polymer ?
#
loop_
_entity_poly.entity_id
_entity_poly.type
_entity_poly.pdbx_seq_one_letter_code
_entity_poly.pdbx_strand_id
1 'polypeptide(L)'
;MSRDKRRPKTRWSARRKMAASLASLEFLGLTEEHLEAVLRFTQQHFFPREPLCSGLSVGAVDPREGTRMGDELRKCLASGLSVGAFDRTSRDLVGIGLSYACAKDGETDGDAGLSPPCELEAMYKRDDLVWASVGLFDVPGVEKILGMSIWCVRSDYGRRGIARKIAEVRAGGIARVDGGLVEGWKDWGLKDGRIGG
;
A
#
# COMPACT_ATOMS: atom_id res chain seq x y z
N MET A 1 24.87 -37.01 -30.71
CA MET A 1 23.65 -36.29 -30.29
C MET A 1 24.03 -35.12 -29.40
N SER A 2 24.01 -33.90 -29.95
CA SER A 2 24.34 -32.66 -29.23
C SER A 2 23.17 -32.26 -28.33
N ARG A 3 23.37 -32.25 -27.00
CA ARG A 3 22.41 -31.68 -26.05
C ARG A 3 22.52 -30.16 -26.10
N ASP A 4 21.61 -29.55 -26.84
CA ASP A 4 21.41 -28.10 -26.89
C ASP A 4 21.04 -27.54 -25.50
N LYS A 5 22.03 -27.02 -24.78
CA LYS A 5 21.86 -26.32 -23.49
C LYS A 5 21.44 -24.87 -23.74
N ARG A 6 20.23 -24.65 -24.25
CA ARG A 6 19.60 -23.32 -24.24
C ARG A 6 19.24 -22.93 -22.80
N ARG A 7 20.17 -22.25 -22.10
CA ARG A 7 19.88 -21.51 -20.85
C ARG A 7 18.75 -20.50 -21.10
N PRO A 8 17.82 -20.29 -20.14
CA PRO A 8 16.69 -19.38 -20.33
C PRO A 8 17.16 -17.92 -20.24
N LYS A 9 17.61 -17.36 -21.38
CA LYS A 9 18.02 -15.95 -21.53
C LYS A 9 16.92 -14.94 -21.14
N THR A 10 15.66 -15.37 -21.15
CA THR A 10 14.45 -14.54 -20.93
C THR A 10 14.22 -14.15 -19.46
N ARG A 11 14.50 -15.05 -18.50
CA ARG A 11 14.28 -14.77 -17.07
C ARG A 11 15.31 -13.79 -16.50
N TRP A 12 16.55 -13.87 -17.00
CA TRP A 12 17.65 -13.01 -16.56
C TRP A 12 17.53 -11.59 -17.11
N SER A 13 17.08 -11.44 -18.36
CA SER A 13 16.82 -10.12 -18.96
C SER A 13 15.64 -9.40 -18.30
N ALA A 14 14.55 -10.12 -17.96
CA ALA A 14 13.41 -9.54 -17.25
C ALA A 14 13.79 -9.01 -15.86
N ARG A 15 14.59 -9.77 -15.09
CA ARG A 15 15.08 -9.34 -13.77
C ARG A 15 15.96 -8.09 -13.85
N ARG A 16 16.86 -8.02 -14.83
CA ARG A 16 17.70 -6.82 -15.04
C ARG A 16 16.89 -5.59 -15.42
N LYS A 17 15.90 -5.75 -16.31
CA LYS A 17 14.99 -4.65 -16.70
C LYS A 17 14.18 -4.14 -15.49
N MET A 18 13.67 -5.05 -14.67
CA MET A 18 12.95 -4.68 -13.44
C MET A 18 13.87 -3.97 -12.44
N ALA A 19 15.09 -4.46 -12.21
CA ALA A 19 16.06 -3.83 -11.33
C ALA A 19 16.45 -2.42 -11.81
N ALA A 20 16.71 -2.25 -13.11
CA ALA A 20 16.99 -0.93 -13.69
C ALA A 20 15.79 0.03 -13.54
N SER A 21 14.57 -0.47 -13.75
CA SER A 21 13.35 0.32 -13.55
C SER A 21 13.09 0.70 -12.09
N LEU A 22 13.51 -0.11 -11.11
CA LEU A 22 13.40 0.26 -9.70
C LEU A 22 14.52 1.22 -9.29
N ALA A 23 15.69 1.11 -9.91
CA ALA A 23 16.81 2.03 -9.67
C ALA A 23 16.53 3.46 -10.17
N SER A 24 15.65 3.63 -11.17
CA SER A 24 15.20 4.96 -11.62
C SER A 24 14.19 5.62 -10.67
N LEU A 25 13.80 4.94 -9.59
CA LEU A 25 12.83 5.43 -8.61
C LEU A 25 13.51 5.77 -7.29
N GLU A 26 12.87 6.66 -6.54
CA GLU A 26 13.18 6.98 -5.16
C GLU A 26 12.00 6.53 -4.29
N PHE A 27 12.28 5.88 -3.16
CA PHE A 27 11.25 5.40 -2.23
C PHE A 27 11.41 6.14 -0.91
N LEU A 28 10.38 6.86 -0.48
CA LEU A 28 10.42 7.75 0.69
C LEU A 28 9.25 7.45 1.62
N GLY A 29 9.46 7.66 2.92
CA GLY A 29 8.36 7.73 3.88
C GLY A 29 7.48 8.94 3.58
N LEU A 30 6.17 8.74 3.52
CA LEU A 30 5.21 9.81 3.32
C LEU A 30 4.80 10.38 4.67
N THR A 31 4.72 11.70 4.72
CA THR A 31 4.33 12.52 5.88
C THR A 31 3.20 13.47 5.48
N GLU A 32 2.64 14.22 6.43
CA GLU A 32 1.57 15.19 6.14
C GLU A 32 1.97 16.26 5.12
N GLU A 33 3.26 16.60 5.01
CA GLU A 33 3.77 17.51 3.97
C GLU A 33 3.47 17.01 2.55
N HIS A 34 3.25 15.70 2.39
CA HIS A 34 2.94 15.07 1.11
C HIS A 34 1.43 14.97 0.83
N LEU A 35 0.55 15.46 1.73
CA LEU A 35 -0.89 15.27 1.65
C LEU A 35 -1.46 15.70 0.29
N GLU A 36 -1.11 16.89 -0.20
CA GLU A 36 -1.62 17.39 -1.48
C GLU A 36 -1.20 16.51 -2.67
N ALA A 37 0.05 16.04 -2.68
CA ALA A 37 0.55 15.16 -3.73
C ALA A 37 -0.14 13.79 -3.72
N VAL A 38 -0.32 13.22 -2.52
CA VAL A 38 -1.02 11.94 -2.32
C VAL A 38 -2.47 12.06 -2.75
N LEU A 39 -3.15 13.14 -2.40
CA LEU A 39 -4.53 13.41 -2.78
C LEU A 39 -4.73 13.49 -4.29
N ARG A 40 -3.89 14.28 -4.95
CA ARG A 40 -3.92 14.39 -6.40
C ARG A 40 -3.70 13.02 -7.05
N PHE A 41 -2.76 12.24 -6.52
CA PHE A 41 -2.44 10.91 -7.00
C PHE A 41 -3.61 9.92 -6.81
N THR A 42 -4.26 9.89 -5.64
CA THR A 42 -5.39 8.99 -5.38
C THR A 42 -6.58 9.30 -6.27
N GLN A 43 -6.89 10.58 -6.45
CA GLN A 43 -7.94 11.04 -7.36
C GLN A 43 -7.68 10.63 -8.82
N GLN A 44 -6.44 10.78 -9.29
CA GLN A 44 -6.10 10.50 -10.68
C GLN A 44 -5.91 9.01 -10.98
N HIS A 45 -5.46 8.23 -9.99
CA HIS A 45 -4.96 6.88 -10.26
C HIS A 45 -5.59 5.78 -9.42
N PHE A 46 -6.12 6.07 -8.23
CA PHE A 46 -6.72 5.05 -7.37
C PHE A 46 -8.23 4.94 -7.59
N PHE A 47 -9.00 5.98 -7.25
CA PHE A 47 -10.47 5.93 -7.30
C PHE A 47 -11.06 5.49 -8.64
N PRO A 48 -10.53 5.92 -9.81
CA PRO A 48 -11.06 5.48 -11.10
C PRO A 48 -10.87 3.98 -11.39
N ARG A 49 -10.00 3.28 -10.64
CA ARG A 49 -9.62 1.88 -10.88
C ARG A 49 -9.92 0.95 -9.72
N GLU A 50 -10.20 1.48 -8.54
CA GLU A 50 -10.54 0.68 -7.37
C GLU A 50 -11.95 0.07 -7.55
N PRO A 51 -12.13 -1.25 -7.40
CA PRO A 51 -13.40 -1.93 -7.67
C PRO A 51 -14.63 -1.39 -6.93
N LEU A 52 -14.52 -1.04 -5.65
CA LEU A 52 -15.65 -0.52 -4.89
C LEU A 52 -16.02 0.90 -5.34
N CYS A 53 -15.02 1.75 -5.56
CA CYS A 53 -15.17 3.11 -6.03
C CYS A 53 -15.78 3.15 -7.44
N SER A 54 -15.23 2.35 -8.35
CA SER A 54 -15.73 2.27 -9.73
C SER A 54 -17.14 1.66 -9.81
N GLY A 55 -17.44 0.63 -9.02
CA GLY A 55 -18.76 0.01 -8.96
C GLY A 55 -19.84 0.90 -8.35
N LEU A 56 -19.44 1.86 -7.51
CA LEU A 56 -20.34 2.82 -6.86
C LEU A 56 -20.33 4.20 -7.55
N SER A 57 -19.65 4.34 -8.69
CA SER A 57 -19.48 5.63 -9.38
C SER A 57 -18.96 6.75 -8.45
N VAL A 58 -18.10 6.39 -7.50
CA VAL A 58 -17.48 7.36 -6.59
C VAL A 58 -16.76 8.42 -7.42
N GLY A 59 -17.26 9.65 -7.34
CA GLY A 59 -16.73 10.81 -8.05
C GLY A 59 -15.48 11.38 -7.39
N ALA A 60 -15.26 12.69 -7.57
CA ALA A 60 -14.20 13.39 -6.85
C ALA A 60 -14.47 13.34 -5.34
N VAL A 61 -13.54 12.76 -4.58
CA VAL A 61 -13.62 12.72 -3.12
C VAL A 61 -13.10 14.03 -2.54
N ASP A 62 -13.88 14.61 -1.62
CA ASP A 62 -13.47 15.78 -0.84
C ASP A 62 -12.41 15.37 0.19
N PRO A 63 -11.20 15.95 0.15
CA PRO A 63 -10.12 15.55 1.05
C PRO A 63 -9.94 16.48 2.25
N ARG A 64 -10.86 17.43 2.45
CA ARG A 64 -10.80 18.38 3.56
C ARG A 64 -10.83 17.65 4.90
N GLU A 65 -10.20 18.27 5.89
CA GLU A 65 -10.27 17.80 7.28
C GLU A 65 -11.74 17.75 7.74
N GLY A 66 -12.09 16.73 8.54
CA GLY A 66 -13.47 16.46 8.94
C GLY A 66 -14.28 15.69 7.90
N THR A 67 -13.67 15.30 6.78
CA THR A 67 -14.22 14.28 5.89
C THR A 67 -13.52 12.96 6.16
N ARG A 68 -14.27 11.86 6.11
CA ARG A 68 -13.71 10.53 6.45
C ARG A 68 -12.47 10.18 5.62
N MET A 69 -12.48 10.45 4.31
CA MET A 69 -11.29 10.25 3.47
C MET A 69 -10.14 11.20 3.82
N GLY A 70 -10.43 12.48 4.04
CA GLY A 70 -9.41 13.45 4.44
C GLY A 70 -8.72 13.06 5.75
N ASP A 71 -9.48 12.55 6.70
CA ASP A 71 -8.99 12.14 8.02
C ASP A 71 -8.23 10.80 7.94
N GLU A 72 -8.72 9.83 7.17
CA GLU A 72 -8.01 8.56 6.93
C GLU A 72 -6.65 8.75 6.25
N LEU A 73 -6.57 9.67 5.27
CA LEU A 73 -5.31 9.99 4.62
C LEU A 73 -4.32 10.65 5.58
N ARG A 74 -4.78 11.62 6.38
CA ARG A 74 -3.94 12.24 7.42
C ARG A 74 -3.46 11.21 8.42
N LYS A 75 -4.34 10.33 8.90
CA LYS A 75 -4.01 9.20 9.79
C LYS A 75 -2.92 8.30 9.19
N CYS A 76 -3.03 7.96 7.90
CA CYS A 76 -2.01 7.18 7.22
C CYS A 76 -0.64 7.90 7.14
N LEU A 77 -0.65 9.21 6.88
CA LEU A 77 0.57 10.02 6.73
C LEU A 77 1.24 10.32 8.07
N ALA A 78 0.45 10.53 9.13
CA ALA A 78 0.96 10.73 10.49
C ALA A 78 1.55 9.44 11.09
N SER A 79 1.17 8.27 10.60
CA SER A 79 1.61 6.98 11.16
C SER A 79 3.10 6.66 10.99
N GLY A 80 3.78 7.31 10.04
CA GLY A 80 5.15 6.95 9.64
C GLY A 80 5.27 5.61 8.89
N LEU A 81 4.15 4.95 8.56
CA LEU A 81 4.12 3.63 7.90
C LEU A 81 3.84 3.70 6.39
N SER A 82 3.53 4.89 5.90
CA SER A 82 3.19 5.13 4.50
C SER A 82 4.44 5.37 3.66
N VAL A 83 4.47 4.81 2.44
CA VAL A 83 5.63 4.89 1.54
C VAL A 83 5.18 5.32 0.14
N GLY A 84 5.92 6.25 -0.45
CA GLY A 84 5.75 6.74 -1.81
C GLY A 84 6.91 6.30 -2.70
N ALA A 85 6.62 6.07 -3.98
CA ALA A 85 7.60 5.86 -5.03
C ALA A 85 7.58 7.06 -5.98
N PHE A 86 8.72 7.72 -6.14
CA PHE A 86 8.89 8.90 -6.98
C PHE A 86 9.79 8.59 -8.17
N ASP A 87 9.43 9.07 -9.36
CA ASP A 87 10.35 9.02 -10.49
C ASP A 87 11.50 10.01 -10.27
N ARG A 88 12.75 9.56 -10.39
CA ARG A 88 13.90 10.43 -10.14
C ARG A 88 14.06 11.56 -11.16
N THR A 89 13.56 11.35 -12.38
CA THR A 89 13.73 12.29 -13.49
C THR A 89 12.65 13.35 -13.45
N SER A 90 11.38 12.95 -13.39
CA SER A 90 10.26 13.92 -13.36
C SER A 90 9.94 14.43 -11.96
N ARG A 91 10.42 13.74 -10.91
CA ARG A 91 10.04 13.98 -9.50
C ARG A 91 8.57 13.68 -9.20
N ASP A 92 7.85 13.05 -10.12
CA ASP A 92 6.44 12.71 -9.93
C ASP A 92 6.26 11.55 -8.96
N LEU A 93 5.19 11.59 -8.18
CA LEU A 93 4.68 10.43 -7.45
C LEU A 93 4.10 9.41 -8.45
N VAL A 94 4.60 8.18 -8.43
CA VAL A 94 4.22 7.09 -9.35
C VAL A 94 3.64 5.87 -8.65
N GLY A 95 3.73 5.81 -7.32
CA GLY A 95 3.05 4.79 -6.53
C GLY A 95 3.02 5.13 -5.05
N ILE A 96 2.01 4.61 -4.36
CA ILE A 96 1.80 4.78 -2.93
C ILE A 96 1.40 3.46 -2.28
N GLY A 97 1.84 3.28 -1.04
CA GLY A 97 1.26 2.34 -0.09
C GLY A 97 0.98 3.09 1.20
N LEU A 98 -0.29 3.39 1.45
CA LEU A 98 -0.77 4.07 2.64
C LEU A 98 -1.17 3.04 3.69
N SER A 99 -0.71 3.25 4.91
CA SER A 99 -0.91 2.31 6.02
C SER A 99 -0.97 3.08 7.34
N TYR A 100 -1.58 2.45 8.34
CA TYR A 100 -1.63 2.94 9.70
C TYR A 100 -1.66 1.75 10.68
N ALA A 101 -1.37 2.00 11.95
CA ALA A 101 -1.51 0.98 12.99
C ALA A 101 -2.89 1.09 13.65
N CYS A 102 -3.60 -0.03 13.79
CA CYS A 102 -4.80 -0.15 14.59
C CYS A 102 -4.42 -0.83 15.90
N ALA A 103 -4.86 -0.30 17.04
CA ALA A 103 -4.71 -0.94 18.34
C ALA A 103 -6.05 -1.53 18.79
N LYS A 104 -6.01 -2.59 19.61
CA LYS A 104 -7.20 -3.29 20.12
C LYS A 104 -8.12 -2.40 20.96
N ASP A 105 -7.52 -1.44 21.63
CA ASP A 105 -8.07 -0.46 22.57
C ASP A 105 -8.14 0.96 21.99
N GLY A 106 -7.60 1.17 20.79
CA GLY A 106 -7.76 2.41 20.06
C GLY A 106 -9.19 2.49 19.53
N GLU A 107 -9.83 3.64 19.72
CA GLU A 107 -11.08 3.99 19.05
C GLU A 107 -11.01 3.48 17.60
N THR A 108 -11.80 2.45 17.27
CA THR A 108 -12.51 2.50 16.00
C THR A 108 -13.14 3.87 16.03
N ASP A 109 -12.58 4.83 15.29
CA ASP A 109 -13.14 6.17 15.14
C ASP A 109 -14.59 5.95 14.73
N GLY A 110 -15.42 5.92 15.75
CA GLY A 110 -16.74 5.36 15.69
C GLY A 110 -17.54 6.43 15.04
N ASP A 111 -18.05 6.13 13.86
CA ASP A 111 -19.07 6.93 13.18
C ASP A 111 -18.84 8.43 13.36
N ALA A 112 -17.79 8.96 12.74
CA ALA A 112 -17.75 10.39 12.46
C ALA A 112 -18.89 10.65 11.46
N GLY A 113 -20.12 10.76 11.98
CA GLY A 113 -21.36 10.98 11.26
C GLY A 113 -21.40 12.37 10.64
N LEU A 114 -20.48 12.63 9.71
CA LEU A 114 -20.17 13.98 9.23
C LEU A 114 -20.15 14.09 7.70
N SER A 115 -20.55 13.06 6.96
CA SER A 115 -20.82 13.21 5.53
C SER A 115 -22.27 12.86 5.19
N PRO A 116 -22.98 13.69 4.39
CA PRO A 116 -24.28 13.29 3.86
C PRO A 116 -24.12 11.95 3.13
N PRO A 117 -25.13 11.07 3.14
CA PRO A 117 -25.02 9.75 2.51
C PRO A 117 -24.63 9.92 1.04
N CYS A 118 -23.37 9.63 0.75
CA CYS A 118 -22.81 9.58 -0.58
C CYS A 118 -22.29 8.17 -0.84
N GLU A 119 -21.97 7.88 -2.09
CA GLU A 119 -21.52 6.55 -2.52
C GLU A 119 -20.25 6.09 -1.78
N LEU A 120 -19.43 7.04 -1.33
CA LEU A 120 -18.24 6.77 -0.52
C LEU A 120 -18.60 6.29 0.91
N GLU A 121 -19.63 6.86 1.54
CA GLU A 121 -20.09 6.41 2.86
C GLU A 121 -20.70 5.00 2.80
N ALA A 122 -21.34 4.65 1.69
CA ALA A 122 -21.83 3.29 1.47
C ALA A 122 -20.68 2.27 1.34
N MET A 123 -19.56 2.66 0.73
CA MET A 123 -18.33 1.86 0.68
C MET A 123 -17.78 1.66 2.09
N TYR A 124 -17.60 2.74 2.84
CA TYR A 124 -17.05 2.69 4.18
C TYR A 124 -17.86 1.81 5.15
N LYS A 125 -19.19 1.89 5.11
CA LYS A 125 -20.05 1.02 5.92
C LYS A 125 -19.85 -0.47 5.62
N ARG A 126 -19.52 -0.82 4.36
CA ARG A 126 -19.20 -2.21 4.00
C ARG A 126 -17.84 -2.61 4.56
N ASP A 127 -16.85 -1.72 4.49
CA ASP A 127 -15.52 -1.98 5.04
C ASP A 127 -15.59 -2.17 6.56
N ASP A 128 -16.34 -1.31 7.27
CA ASP A 128 -16.57 -1.43 8.72
C ASP A 128 -17.20 -2.77 9.10
N LEU A 129 -18.20 -3.22 8.31
CA LEU A 129 -18.84 -4.52 8.50
C LEU A 129 -17.86 -5.68 8.29
N VAL A 130 -17.00 -5.61 7.26
CA VAL A 130 -15.95 -6.60 7.02
C VAL A 130 -14.99 -6.64 8.20
N TRP A 131 -14.47 -5.50 8.65
CA TRP A 131 -13.55 -5.43 9.79
C TRP A 131 -14.15 -6.03 11.07
N ALA A 132 -15.41 -5.69 11.38
CA ALA A 132 -16.14 -6.25 12.51
C ALA A 132 -16.33 -7.77 12.40
N SER A 133 -16.48 -8.30 11.17
CA SER A 133 -16.74 -9.72 10.95
C SER A 133 -15.50 -10.62 11.01
N VAL A 134 -14.30 -10.08 10.75
CA VAL A 134 -13.07 -10.89 10.67
C VAL A 134 -12.46 -11.15 12.05
N GLY A 135 -12.81 -10.34 13.07
CA GLY A 135 -12.41 -10.60 14.47
C GLY A 135 -10.90 -10.62 14.69
N LEU A 136 -10.15 -9.76 14.00
CA LEU A 136 -8.68 -9.85 13.99
C LEU A 136 -8.03 -9.67 15.37
N PHE A 137 -8.67 -8.94 16.29
CA PHE A 137 -8.22 -8.77 17.67
C PHE A 137 -8.70 -9.87 18.64
N ASP A 138 -9.51 -10.81 18.16
CA ASP A 138 -9.92 -12.01 18.91
C ASP A 138 -8.81 -13.07 18.90
N VAL A 139 -7.82 -12.93 18.03
CA VAL A 139 -6.62 -13.77 18.01
C VAL A 139 -5.79 -13.51 19.28
N PRO A 140 -5.53 -14.55 20.10
CA PRO A 140 -4.76 -14.39 21.34
C PRO A 140 -3.38 -13.76 21.09
N GLY A 141 -3.05 -12.74 21.87
CA GLY A 141 -1.75 -12.04 21.81
C GLY A 141 -1.64 -10.97 20.72
N VAL A 142 -2.68 -10.73 19.91
CA VAL A 142 -2.69 -9.62 18.95
C VAL A 142 -3.18 -8.34 19.63
N GLU A 143 -2.29 -7.38 19.79
CA GLU A 143 -2.58 -6.06 20.38
C GLU A 143 -2.66 -4.95 19.33
N LYS A 144 -1.95 -5.13 18.20
CA LYS A 144 -1.89 -4.17 17.11
C LYS A 144 -1.92 -4.86 15.76
N ILE A 145 -2.55 -4.20 14.79
CA ILE A 145 -2.66 -4.67 13.42
C ILE A 145 -2.20 -3.55 12.49
N LEU A 146 -1.51 -3.93 11.42
CA LEU A 146 -1.19 -3.01 10.34
C LEU A 146 -2.41 -2.88 9.41
N GLY A 147 -3.12 -1.76 9.52
CA GLY A 147 -4.17 -1.35 8.60
C GLY A 147 -3.57 -0.93 7.26
N MET A 148 -4.08 -1.49 6.17
CA MET A 148 -3.71 -1.11 4.80
C MET A 148 -4.90 -0.40 4.16
N SER A 149 -4.76 0.90 3.90
CA SER A 149 -5.85 1.72 3.36
C SER A 149 -5.77 1.77 1.82
N ILE A 150 -4.77 2.46 1.25
CA ILE A 150 -4.69 2.69 -0.20
C ILE A 150 -3.37 2.18 -0.78
N TRP A 151 -3.48 1.32 -1.80
CA TRP A 151 -2.34 0.77 -2.53
C TRP A 151 -2.52 0.99 -4.02
N CYS A 152 -1.64 1.78 -4.62
CA CYS A 152 -1.82 2.20 -6.00
C CYS A 152 -0.49 2.45 -6.70
N VAL A 153 -0.37 1.99 -7.94
CA VAL A 153 0.75 2.29 -8.85
C VAL A 153 0.17 2.84 -10.14
N ARG A 154 0.77 3.93 -10.65
CA ARG A 154 0.40 4.55 -11.92
C ARG A 154 0.45 3.52 -13.05
N SER A 155 -0.54 3.53 -13.94
CA SER A 155 -0.73 2.46 -14.94
C SER A 155 0.45 2.34 -15.91
N ASP A 156 1.05 3.45 -16.30
CA ASP A 156 2.26 3.55 -17.12
C ASP A 156 3.53 3.03 -16.41
N TYR A 157 3.47 2.89 -15.08
CA TYR A 157 4.49 2.26 -14.23
C TYR A 157 4.14 0.80 -13.84
N GLY A 158 3.06 0.25 -14.40
CA GLY A 158 2.62 -1.11 -14.13
C GLY A 158 3.69 -2.18 -14.43
N ARG A 159 3.61 -3.31 -13.72
CA ARG A 159 4.47 -4.49 -13.91
C ARG A 159 5.98 -4.26 -13.68
N ARG A 160 6.37 -3.16 -13.02
CA ARG A 160 7.76 -2.81 -12.68
C ARG A 160 8.19 -3.29 -11.28
N GLY A 161 7.32 -3.99 -10.55
CA GLY A 161 7.61 -4.46 -9.19
C GLY A 161 7.51 -3.39 -8.10
N ILE A 162 6.96 -2.21 -8.40
CA ILE A 162 6.89 -1.06 -7.48
C ILE A 162 6.08 -1.38 -6.23
N ALA A 163 4.88 -1.95 -6.36
CA ALA A 163 4.04 -2.31 -5.21
C ALA A 163 4.75 -3.27 -4.26
N ARG A 164 5.46 -4.27 -4.81
CA ARG A 164 6.29 -5.18 -4.02
C ARG A 164 7.42 -4.42 -3.31
N LYS A 165 8.11 -3.52 -4.01
CA LYS A 165 9.21 -2.76 -3.42
C LYS A 165 8.74 -1.82 -2.29
N ILE A 166 7.57 -1.21 -2.45
CA ILE A 166 6.90 -0.42 -1.39
C ILE A 166 6.67 -1.28 -0.14
N ALA A 167 6.12 -2.49 -0.30
CA ALA A 167 5.92 -3.40 0.83
C ALA A 167 7.23 -3.81 1.53
N GLU A 168 8.29 -4.06 0.75
CA GLU A 168 9.62 -4.39 1.29
C GLU A 168 10.26 -3.23 2.06
N VAL A 169 10.17 -1.99 1.52
CA VAL A 169 10.71 -0.79 2.18
C VAL A 169 9.96 -0.53 3.49
N ARG A 170 8.63 -0.65 3.49
CA ARG A 170 7.80 -0.53 4.68
C ARG A 170 8.19 -1.55 5.75
N ALA A 171 8.33 -2.84 5.39
CA ALA A 171 8.72 -3.88 6.33
C ALA A 171 10.13 -3.64 6.92
N GLY A 172 11.07 -3.18 6.10
CA GLY A 172 12.41 -2.79 6.57
C GLY A 172 12.44 -1.54 7.44
N GLY A 173 11.47 -0.63 7.27
CA GLY A 173 11.26 0.53 8.13
C GLY A 173 10.68 0.17 9.49
N ILE A 174 9.65 -0.69 9.52
CA ILE A 174 9.03 -1.20 10.76
C ILE A 174 10.08 -1.92 11.62
N ALA A 175 10.94 -2.75 11.02
CA ALA A 175 12.03 -3.44 11.72
C ALA A 175 13.09 -2.49 12.33
N ARG A 176 13.14 -1.21 11.92
CA ARG A 176 14.10 -0.22 12.44
C ARG A 176 13.54 0.64 13.57
N VAL A 177 12.22 0.73 13.72
CA VAL A 177 11.57 1.55 14.76
C VAL A 177 11.64 0.85 16.14
N ASP A 178 11.74 -0.47 16.19
CA ASP A 178 11.78 -1.26 17.44
C ASP A 178 13.19 -1.53 18.01
N GLY A 179 14.21 -0.81 17.57
CA GLY A 179 15.55 -0.86 18.19
C GLY A 179 16.38 -2.10 17.81
N GLY A 180 17.18 -1.97 16.76
CA GLY A 180 18.26 -2.91 16.45
C GLY A 180 18.10 -3.60 15.10
N LEU A 181 19.14 -3.52 14.28
CA LEU A 181 19.19 -4.10 12.95
C LEU A 181 19.22 -5.62 13.05
N VAL A 182 18.08 -6.30 12.92
CA VAL A 182 18.07 -7.75 12.74
C VAL A 182 18.39 -8.02 11.27
N GLU A 183 19.62 -8.45 10.98
CA GLU A 183 19.99 -9.11 9.72
C GLU A 183 19.24 -10.45 9.59
N GLY A 184 17.92 -10.40 9.36
CA GLY A 184 17.02 -11.57 9.36
C GLY A 184 16.47 -11.97 7.99
N TRP A 185 17.00 -11.41 6.89
CA TRP A 185 16.40 -11.63 5.56
C TRP A 185 16.86 -12.92 4.85
N LYS A 186 17.70 -13.76 5.47
CA LYS A 186 18.17 -15.02 4.86
C LYS A 186 17.20 -16.20 5.02
N ASP A 187 16.24 -16.15 5.95
CA ASP A 187 15.47 -17.35 6.34
C ASP A 187 13.96 -17.33 6.07
N TRP A 188 13.45 -16.39 5.27
CA TRP A 188 12.13 -16.58 4.66
C TRP A 188 12.28 -17.52 3.46
N GLY A 189 12.25 -18.82 3.76
CA GLY A 189 12.34 -19.94 2.84
C GLY A 189 11.32 -19.90 1.70
N LEU A 190 11.56 -19.07 0.70
CA LEU A 190 11.05 -19.24 -0.65
C LEU A 190 12.07 -20.07 -1.44
N LYS A 191 12.29 -21.31 -1.00
CA LYS A 191 12.86 -22.33 -1.87
C LYS A 191 11.74 -22.82 -2.78
N ASP A 192 11.89 -22.46 -4.04
CA ASP A 192 11.29 -23.07 -5.22
C ASP A 192 9.78 -23.31 -5.20
N GLY A 193 9.08 -22.48 -5.98
CA GLY A 193 7.69 -22.68 -6.34
C GLY A 193 7.40 -24.09 -6.86
N ARG A 194 6.91 -24.93 -5.95
CA ARG A 194 6.11 -26.11 -6.23
C ARG A 194 4.81 -25.99 -5.46
N ILE A 195 3.74 -25.84 -6.21
CA ILE A 195 2.40 -26.23 -5.79
C ILE A 195 2.37 -27.76 -5.90
N GLY A 196 1.95 -28.45 -4.84
CA GLY A 196 1.72 -29.89 -4.81
C GLY A 196 1.71 -30.38 -3.36
N GLY A 197 0.63 -30.96 -2.83
CA GLY A 197 -0.69 -31.25 -3.38
C GLY A 197 -1.74 -31.27 -2.29
#